data_AF-A0A2V7A7R2-F1
#
_entry.id   AF-A0A2V7A7R2-F1
#
_cell.length_a   1.000
_cell.length_b   1.000
_cell.length_c   1.000
_cell.angle_alpha   90.00
_cell.angle_beta   90.00
_cell.angle_gamma   90.00
#
_symmetry.space_group_name_H-M   'P 1'
#
loop_
_entity.id
_entity.type
_entity.pdbx_description
1 polymer ?
#
loop_
_entity_poly.entity_id
_entity_poly.type
_entity_poly.pdbx_seq_one_letter_code
_entity_poly.pdbx_strand_id
1 'polypeptide(L)'
;AVSVTTRSQFGTAFHLGEMRRLGVGEGGVMEVLGVTQMFSSYTKIADTLQLEPDMGAIAPVDWSPAPGGTPPPPKPRAPEAP
;
A
#
# COMPACT_ATOMS: atom_id res chain seq x y z
N ALA A 1 8.46 -0.11 6.49
CA ALA A 1 7.16 0.55 6.29
C ALA A 1 6.00 -0.37 6.71
N VAL A 2 5.70 -1.45 5.97
CA VAL A 2 4.52 -2.31 6.23
C VAL A 2 4.40 -2.77 7.67
N SER A 3 5.47 -3.29 8.29
CA SER A 3 5.42 -3.76 9.68
C SER A 3 5.10 -2.67 10.70
N VAL A 4 5.46 -1.42 10.41
CA VAL A 4 5.13 -0.26 11.23
C VAL A 4 3.65 0.09 11.06
N THR A 5 3.17 0.12 9.80
CA THR A 5 1.75 0.37 9.49
C THR A 5 0.82 -0.67 10.12
N THR A 6 1.18 -1.95 10.04
CA THR A 6 0.42 -3.06 10.63
C THR A 6 0.67 -3.22 12.13
N ARG A 7 1.52 -2.37 12.73
CA ARG A 7 1.88 -2.39 14.15
C ARG A 7 2.44 -3.76 14.62
N SER A 8 3.11 -4.48 13.75
CA SER A 8 3.79 -5.73 14.10
C SER A 8 5.05 -5.41 14.90
N GLN A 9 5.07 -5.77 16.18
CA GLN A 9 6.24 -5.55 17.05
C GLN A 9 7.47 -6.31 16.53
N PHE A 10 7.30 -7.60 16.21
CA PHE A 10 8.38 -8.43 15.67
C PHE A 10 8.88 -7.87 14.33
N GLY A 11 7.97 -7.63 13.37
CA GLY A 11 8.37 -7.15 12.05
C GLY A 11 9.04 -5.77 12.12
N THR A 12 8.55 -4.88 12.99
CA THR A 12 9.16 -3.57 13.19
C THR A 12 10.57 -3.71 13.73
N ALA A 13 10.78 -4.49 14.80
CA ALA A 13 12.11 -4.69 15.38
C ALA A 13 13.08 -5.34 14.36
N PHE A 14 12.63 -6.40 13.69
CA PHE A 14 13.43 -7.11 12.69
C PHE A 14 13.84 -6.20 11.54
N HIS A 15 12.88 -5.54 10.87
CA HIS A 15 13.19 -4.74 9.69
C HIS A 15 13.99 -3.47 10.02
N LEU A 16 13.76 -2.83 11.17
CA LEU A 16 14.59 -1.70 11.60
C LEU A 16 16.04 -2.13 11.92
N GLY A 17 16.20 -3.32 12.52
CA GLY A 17 17.51 -3.93 12.74
C GLY A 17 18.24 -4.20 11.42
N GLU A 18 17.56 -4.80 10.46
CA GLU A 18 18.13 -5.09 9.14
C GLU A 18 18.48 -3.81 8.36
N MET A 19 17.67 -2.75 8.47
CA MET A 19 18.00 -1.45 7.88
C MET A 19 19.33 -0.91 8.40
N ARG A 20 19.55 -0.94 9.72
CA ARG A 20 20.83 -0.53 10.32
C ARG A 20 21.99 -1.42 9.86
N ARG A 21 21.78 -2.74 9.76
CA ARG A 21 22.79 -3.70 9.27
C ARG A 21 23.22 -3.42 7.83
N LEU A 22 22.31 -2.92 7.01
CA LEU A 22 22.57 -2.52 5.63
C LEU A 22 23.13 -1.09 5.50
N GLY A 23 23.43 -0.42 6.62
CA GLY A 23 24.04 0.91 6.63
C GLY A 23 23.04 2.07 6.58
N VAL A 24 21.74 1.82 6.74
CA VAL A 24 20.76 2.91 6.87
C VAL A 24 20.94 3.57 8.23
N GLY A 25 21.40 4.82 8.20
CA GLY A 25 21.57 5.65 9.39
C GLY A 25 20.25 6.09 10.02
N GLU A 26 20.35 6.75 11.16
CA GLU A 26 19.18 7.22 11.92
C GLU A 26 18.27 8.14 11.12
N GLY A 27 18.85 9.03 10.29
CA GLY A 27 18.07 9.89 9.39
C GLY A 27 17.18 9.10 8.42
N GLY A 28 17.71 8.05 7.80
CA GLY A 28 16.94 7.19 6.90
C GLY A 28 15.88 6.35 7.62
N VAL A 29 16.16 5.92 8.85
CA VAL A 29 15.15 5.27 9.71
C VAL A 29 14.01 6.25 10.04
N MET A 30 14.35 7.46 10.46
CA MET A 30 13.38 8.50 10.78
C MET A 30 12.55 8.92 9.57
N GLU A 31 13.14 8.95 8.38
CA GLU A 31 12.41 9.21 7.14
C GLU A 31 11.37 8.13 6.86
N VAL A 32 11.73 6.84 6.97
CA VAL A 32 10.78 5.73 6.78
C VAL A 32 9.63 5.81 7.81
N LEU A 33 9.93 6.15 9.05
CA LEU A 33 8.91 6.36 10.08
C LEU A 33 8.01 7.55 9.73
N GLY A 34 8.58 8.69 9.33
CA GLY A 34 7.86 9.89 8.95
C GLY A 34 6.90 9.65 7.78
N VAL A 35 7.36 9.02 6.71
CA VAL A 35 6.53 8.67 5.54
C VAL A 35 5.41 7.70 5.95
N THR A 36 5.72 6.69 6.76
CA THR A 36 4.72 5.73 7.24
C THR A 36 3.63 6.41 8.09
N GLN A 37 4.02 7.35 8.95
CA GLN A 37 3.12 8.14 9.77
C GLN A 37 2.26 9.06 8.92
N MET A 38 2.85 9.76 7.95
CA MET A 38 2.15 10.64 7.02
C MET A 38 1.09 9.87 6.23
N PHE A 39 1.45 8.72 5.67
CA PHE A 39 0.52 7.85 4.95
C PHE A 39 -0.65 7.43 5.85
N SER A 40 -0.34 6.95 7.07
CA SER A 40 -1.37 6.54 8.03
C SER A 40 -2.31 7.69 8.43
N SER A 41 -1.81 8.92 8.51
CA SER A 41 -2.62 10.11 8.80
C SER A 41 -3.55 10.45 7.64
N TYR A 42 -3.04 10.42 6.39
CA TYR A 42 -3.88 10.71 5.23
C TYR A 42 -4.95 9.64 5.00
N THR A 43 -4.64 8.36 5.17
CA THR A 43 -5.67 7.30 5.09
C THR A 43 -6.78 7.54 6.11
N LYS A 44 -6.45 7.90 7.35
CA LYS A 44 -7.47 8.24 8.37
C LYS A 44 -8.32 9.45 8.00
N ILE A 45 -7.71 10.49 7.43
CA ILE A 45 -8.44 11.68 6.97
C ILE A 45 -9.39 11.30 5.83
N ALA A 46 -8.90 10.53 4.85
CA ALA A 46 -9.70 10.05 3.74
C ALA A 46 -10.88 9.18 4.21
N ASP A 47 -10.64 8.26 5.16
CA ASP A 47 -11.68 7.44 5.77
C ASP A 47 -12.74 8.30 6.47
N THR A 48 -12.30 9.31 7.22
CA THR A 48 -13.20 10.23 7.96
C THR A 48 -14.06 11.05 7.00
N LEU A 49 -13.49 11.46 5.87
CA LEU A 49 -14.17 12.24 4.83
C LEU A 49 -14.94 11.36 3.83
N GLN A 50 -14.88 10.03 3.97
CA GLN A 50 -15.45 9.06 3.03
C GLN A 50 -15.03 9.32 1.58
N LEU A 51 -13.75 9.63 1.37
CA LEU A 51 -13.23 9.86 0.02
C LEU A 51 -13.08 8.53 -0.70
N GLU A 52 -13.58 8.46 -1.93
CA GLU A 52 -13.32 7.32 -2.81
C GLU A 52 -11.87 7.35 -3.33
N PRO A 53 -11.17 6.21 -3.37
CA PRO A 53 -9.81 6.16 -3.87
C PRO A 53 -9.75 6.42 -5.39
N ASP A 54 -9.22 7.58 -5.78
CA ASP A 54 -8.91 7.88 -7.19
C ASP A 54 -7.52 7.35 -7.59
N MET A 55 -7.37 6.02 -7.53
CA MET A 55 -6.09 5.33 -7.77
C MET A 55 -6.01 4.69 -9.16
N GLY A 56 -7.01 4.92 -10.03
CA GLY A 56 -7.16 4.23 -11.32
C GLY A 56 -6.01 4.43 -12.30
N ALA A 57 -5.20 5.48 -12.10
CA ALA A 57 -4.02 5.78 -12.92
C ALA A 57 -2.69 5.26 -12.32
N ILE A 58 -2.67 4.80 -11.06
CA ILE A 58 -1.43 4.57 -10.30
C ILE A 58 -1.01 3.09 -10.30
N ALA A 59 -1.95 2.16 -10.43
CA ALA A 59 -1.64 0.75 -10.61
C ALA A 59 -2.62 0.13 -11.62
N PRO A 60 -2.13 -0.71 -12.55
CA PRO A 60 -3.03 -1.55 -13.33
C PRO A 60 -3.93 -2.31 -12.36
N VAL A 61 -5.24 -2.26 -12.58
CA VAL A 61 -6.17 -3.12 -11.85
C VAL A 61 -5.70 -4.56 -12.07
N ASP A 62 -5.22 -5.21 -11.01
CA ASP A 62 -4.92 -6.63 -11.05
C ASP A 62 -6.25 -7.38 -11.04
N TRP A 63 -6.65 -7.87 -12.22
CA TRP A 63 -7.84 -8.67 -12.40
C TRP A 63 -7.61 -10.15 -12.02
N SER A 64 -6.40 -10.50 -11.59
CA SER A 64 -6.13 -11.84 -11.11
C SER A 64 -6.99 -12.09 -9.87
N PRO A 65 -7.75 -13.20 -9.82
CA PRO A 65 -8.52 -13.50 -8.63
C PRO A 65 -7.56 -13.64 -7.45
N ALA A 66 -7.98 -13.17 -6.27
CA ALA A 66 -7.27 -13.48 -5.03
C ALA A 66 -7.04 -15.00 -4.95
N PRO A 67 -5.92 -15.49 -4.39
CA PRO A 67 -5.63 -16.92 -4.33
C PRO A 67 -6.82 -17.72 -3.79
N GLY A 68 -7.42 -18.59 -4.62
CA GLY A 68 -8.62 -19.37 -4.30
C GLY A 68 -9.96 -18.77 -4.74
N GLY A 69 -9.97 -17.61 -5.39
CA GLY A 69 -11.17 -16.92 -5.88
C GLY A 69 -11.64 -17.38 -7.26
N THR A 70 -12.94 -17.24 -7.52
CA THR A 70 -13.56 -17.51 -8.82
C THR A 70 -13.15 -16.41 -9.82
N PRO A 71 -12.84 -16.73 -11.09
CA PRO A 71 -12.47 -15.72 -12.08
C PRO A 71 -13.59 -14.68 -12.30
N PRO A 72 -13.25 -13.39 -12.50
CA PRO A 72 -14.26 -12.37 -12.79
C PRO A 72 -14.90 -12.61 -14.18
N PRO A 73 -16.18 -12.20 -14.37
CA PRO A 73 -16.86 -12.33 -15.65
C PRO A 73 -16.17 -11.50 -16.75
N PRO A 74 -16.23 -11.94 -18.02
CA PRO A 74 -15.60 -11.22 -19.13
C PRO A 74 -16.25 -9.83 -19.33
N LYS A 75 -15.41 -8.83 -19.61
CA LYS A 75 -15.89 -7.46 -19.91
C LYS A 75 -16.78 -7.46 -21.17
N PRO A 76 -17.88 -6.70 -21.19
CA PRO A 76 -18.64 -6.44 -22.41
C PRO A 76 -17.73 -5.82 -23.47
N ARG A 77 -17.78 -6.36 -24.69
CA ARG A 77 -17.03 -5.83 -25.83
C ARG A 77 -17.47 -4.38 -26.08
N ALA A 78 -16.52 -3.45 -26.16
CA ALA A 78 -16.84 -2.08 -26.54
C ALA A 78 -17.49 -2.07 -27.94
N PRO A 79 -18.53 -1.25 -28.18
CA PRO A 79 -19.12 -1.12 -29.50
C PRO A 79 -18.06 -0.62 -30.48
N GLU A 80 -17.94 -1.29 -31.64
CA GLU A 80 -17.12 -0.80 -32.74
C GLU A 80 -17.64 0.58 -33.16
N ALA A 81 -16.75 1.58 -33.13
CA ALA A 81 -17.05 2.90 -33.65
C ALA A 81 -17.20 2.81 -35.19
N PRO A 82 -18.15 3.55 -35.79
CA PRO A 82 -18.42 3.55 -37.23
C PRO A 82 -17.28 4.16 -38.05
#